data_AF-A0A5N7J846-F1
#
_entry.id   AF-A0A5N7J846-F1
#
_cell.length_a   1.000
_cell.length_b   1.000
_cell.length_c   1.000
_cell.angle_alpha   90.00
_cell.angle_beta   90.00
_cell.angle_gamma   90.00
#
_symmetry.space_group_name_H-M   'P 1'
#
loop_
_entity.id
_entity.type
_entity.pdbx_description
1 polymer ?
#
loop_
_entity_poly.entity_id
_entity_poly.type
_entity_poly.pdbx_seq_one_letter_code
_entity_poly.pdbx_strand_id
1 'polypeptide(L)'
;MLIKSLQDLCGSLEEKDLKLNYFGEVSKKICGEDLKKGRVLSILIQNTLFGESGLSVEELFEISETGMSKVRSSLKELEEKENLYITKDGRKKLYDVNLDAMSKLDLQDGTLT
;
A
#
# COMPACT_ATOMS: atom_id res chain seq x y z
N MET A 1 11.43 31.19 8.09
CA MET A 1 10.64 30.55 7.01
C MET A 1 11.18 29.15 6.70
N LEU A 2 12.49 28.99 6.41
CA LEU A 2 13.11 27.67 6.16
C LEU A 2 12.99 26.67 7.34
N ILE A 3 13.26 27.13 8.57
CA ILE A 3 13.20 26.28 9.77
C ILE A 3 11.80 25.68 9.97
N LYS A 4 10.75 26.48 9.72
CA LYS A 4 9.36 26.01 9.83
C LYS A 4 9.05 24.95 8.79
N SER A 5 9.41 25.17 7.52
CA SER A 5 9.22 24.18 6.47
C SER A 5 9.97 22.87 6.74
N LEU A 6 11.15 22.94 7.36
CA LEU A 6 11.90 21.76 7.77
C LEU A 6 11.21 21.02 8.91
N GLN A 7 10.69 21.74 9.91
CA GLN A 7 9.92 21.15 11.01
C GLN A 7 8.63 20.48 10.50
N ASP A 8 7.92 21.15 9.59
CA ASP A 8 6.70 20.62 8.97
C ASP A 8 7.02 19.33 8.16
N LEU A 9 8.14 19.31 7.44
CA LEU A 9 8.61 18.13 6.72
C LEU A 9 8.96 16.99 7.68
N CYS A 10 9.73 17.25 8.74
CA CYS A 10 10.07 16.26 9.75
C CYS A 10 8.81 15.65 10.38
N GLY A 11 7.84 16.49 10.78
CA GLY A 11 6.57 16.01 11.33
C GLY A 11 5.79 15.15 10.34
N SER A 12 5.75 15.53 9.06
CA SER A 12 5.08 14.72 8.03
C SER A 12 5.78 13.37 7.81
N LEU A 13 7.11 13.33 7.84
CA LEU A 13 7.86 12.08 7.69
C LEU A 13 7.65 11.15 8.89
N GLU A 14 7.65 11.68 10.12
CA GLU A 14 7.34 10.92 11.32
C GLU A 14 5.93 10.31 11.27
N GLU A 15 4.93 11.08 10.84
CA GLU A 15 3.56 10.56 10.69
C GLU A 15 3.48 9.44 9.65
N LYS A 16 4.17 9.60 8.51
CA LYS A 16 4.20 8.59 7.45
C LYS A 16 4.95 7.32 7.87
N ASP A 17 6.03 7.45 8.65
CA ASP A 17 6.76 6.30 9.20
C ASP A 17 5.87 5.47 10.15
N LEU A 18 5.14 6.14 11.04
CA LEU A 18 4.16 5.48 11.91
C LEU A 18 3.08 4.74 11.12
N LYS A 19 2.54 5.37 10.06
CA LYS A 19 1.57 4.72 9.16
C LYS A 19 2.19 3.53 8.43
N LEU A 20 3.43 3.65 7.95
CA LEU A 20 4.11 2.56 7.26
C LEU A 20 4.25 1.33 8.17
N ASN A 21 4.68 1.55 9.42
CA ASN A 21 4.78 0.48 10.41
C ASN A 21 3.42 -0.17 10.68
N TYR A 22 2.38 0.64 10.91
CA TYR A 22 1.02 0.15 11.14
C TYR A 22 0.48 -0.69 9.97
N PHE A 23 0.50 -0.13 8.76
CA PHE A 23 -0.02 -0.83 7.58
C PHE A 23 0.87 -2.00 7.16
N GLY A 24 2.15 -2.00 7.54
CA GLY A 24 3.04 -3.16 7.45
C GLY A 24 2.47 -4.37 8.20
N GLU A 25 1.98 -4.20 9.43
CA GLU A 25 1.35 -5.29 10.19
C GLU A 25 -0.01 -5.70 9.60
N VAL A 26 -0.85 -4.73 9.20
CA VAL A 26 -2.13 -5.03 8.54
C VAL A 26 -1.91 -5.82 7.25
N SER A 27 -0.86 -5.51 6.49
CA SER A 27 -0.52 -6.22 5.25
C SER A 27 -0.23 -7.71 5.48
N LYS A 28 0.39 -8.06 6.61
CA LYS A 28 0.66 -9.46 6.99
C LYS A 28 -0.65 -10.21 7.23
N LYS A 29 -1.63 -9.59 7.90
CA LYS A 29 -2.96 -10.17 8.11
C LYS A 29 -3.70 -10.41 6.80
N ILE A 30 -3.68 -9.41 5.89
CA ILE A 30 -4.35 -9.50 4.58
C ILE A 30 -3.73 -10.60 3.71
N CYS A 31 -2.41 -10.73 3.74
CA CYS A 31 -1.69 -11.61 2.84
C CYS A 31 -1.48 -13.03 3.39
N GLY A 32 -1.52 -13.20 4.71
CA GLY A 32 -1.21 -14.47 5.36
C GLY A 32 0.18 -14.96 4.95
N GLU A 33 0.25 -16.22 4.50
CA GLU A 33 1.51 -16.87 4.07
C GLU A 33 1.94 -16.51 2.64
N ASP A 34 1.14 -15.74 1.90
CA ASP A 34 1.45 -15.37 0.51
C ASP A 34 2.49 -14.25 0.45
N LEU A 35 3.77 -14.63 0.54
CA LEU A 35 4.91 -13.72 0.56
C LEU A 35 4.98 -12.81 -0.69
N LYS A 36 4.58 -13.32 -1.86
CA LYS A 36 4.61 -12.57 -3.12
C LYS A 36 3.53 -11.49 -3.14
N LYS A 37 2.31 -11.83 -2.71
CA LYS A 37 1.24 -10.84 -2.52
C LYS A 37 1.61 -9.82 -1.45
N GLY A 38 2.19 -10.28 -0.34
CA GLY A 38 2.70 -9.42 0.74
C GLY A 38 3.70 -8.39 0.23
N ARG A 39 4.64 -8.80 -0.63
CA ARG A 39 5.61 -7.89 -1.24
C ARG A 39 4.96 -6.88 -2.19
N VAL A 40 4.01 -7.30 -3.03
CA VAL A 40 3.26 -6.38 -3.90
C VAL A 40 2.49 -5.35 -3.06
N LEU A 41 1.79 -5.81 -2.02
CA LEU A 41 1.02 -4.92 -1.15
C LEU A 41 1.93 -3.97 -0.37
N SER A 42 3.08 -4.42 0.14
CA SER A 42 3.99 -3.54 0.88
C SER A 42 4.59 -2.44 0.00
N ILE A 43 4.87 -2.73 -1.27
CA ILE A 43 5.31 -1.71 -2.24
C ILE A 43 4.20 -0.69 -2.49
N LEU A 44 2.96 -1.15 -2.67
CA LEU A 44 1.81 -0.26 -2.85
C LEU A 44 1.58 0.64 -1.62
N ILE A 45 1.69 0.10 -0.40
CA ILE A 45 1.57 0.90 0.84
C ILE A 45 2.63 2.00 0.87
N GLN A 46 3.89 1.66 0.61
CA GLN A 46 4.98 2.63 0.55
C GLN A 46 4.70 3.71 -0.51
N ASN A 47 4.28 3.29 -1.71
CA ASN A 47 3.98 4.24 -2.78
C ASN A 47 2.79 5.15 -2.45
N THR A 48 1.73 4.63 -1.83
CA THR A 48 0.59 5.46 -1.41
C THR A 48 0.96 6.45 -0.30
N LEU A 49 1.90 6.12 0.59
CA LEU A 49 2.33 7.02 1.67
C LEU A 49 3.33 8.09 1.18
N PHE A 50 4.25 7.72 0.28
CA PHE A 50 5.41 8.54 -0.06
C PHE A 50 5.45 9.00 -1.52
N GLY A 51 4.78 8.29 -2.42
CA GLY A 51 4.73 8.59 -3.85
C GLY A 51 3.67 9.64 -4.21
N GLU A 52 3.66 10.03 -5.49
CA GLU A 52 2.76 11.05 -6.03
C GLU A 52 1.56 10.45 -6.76
N SER A 53 1.71 9.25 -7.33
CA SER A 53 0.68 8.53 -8.08
C SER A 53 0.80 7.03 -7.89
N GLY A 54 -0.29 6.28 -8.06
CA GLY A 54 -0.29 4.83 -8.03
C GLY A 54 0.62 4.17 -9.07
N LEU A 55 0.88 2.88 -8.88
CA LEU A 55 1.81 2.10 -9.71
C LEU A 55 1.06 1.25 -10.73
N SER A 56 1.62 1.12 -11.92
CA SER A 56 1.16 0.16 -12.93
C SER A 56 1.60 -1.28 -12.61
N VAL A 57 1.01 -2.25 -13.31
CA VAL A 57 1.39 -3.66 -13.18
C VAL A 57 2.86 -3.88 -13.59
N GLU A 58 3.30 -3.16 -14.62
CA GLU A 58 4.67 -3.23 -15.12
C GLU A 58 5.67 -2.72 -14.09
N GLU A 59 5.41 -1.57 -13.46
CA GLU A 59 6.25 -1.04 -12.38
C GLU A 59 6.28 -1.98 -11.17
N LEU A 60 5.13 -2.53 -10.78
CA LEU A 60 5.06 -3.50 -9.69
C LEU A 60 5.86 -4.77 -10.01
N PHE A 61 5.82 -5.25 -11.25
CA PHE A 61 6.63 -6.39 -11.67
C PHE A 61 8.13 -6.09 -11.54
N GLU A 62 8.56 -4.91 -11.98
CA GLU A 62 9.97 -4.50 -11.92
C GLU A 62 10.47 -4.33 -10.47
N ILE A 63 9.68 -3.69 -9.61
CA ILE A 63 10.09 -3.37 -8.23
C ILE A 63 9.98 -4.60 -7.31
N SER A 64 8.94 -5.43 -7.49
CA SER A 64 8.67 -6.55 -6.57
C SER A 64 9.45 -7.83 -6.87
N GLU A 65 10.07 -7.92 -8.05
CA GLU A 65 10.65 -9.17 -8.59
C GLU A 65 9.63 -10.33 -8.61
N THR A 66 8.33 -10.02 -8.60
CA THR A 66 7.24 -10.99 -8.64
C THR A 66 6.75 -11.12 -10.06
N GLY A 67 6.63 -12.35 -10.56
CA GLY A 67 6.19 -12.59 -11.94
C GLY A 67 4.85 -11.93 -12.27
N MET A 68 4.73 -11.39 -13.50
CA MET A 68 3.61 -10.58 -13.98
C MET A 68 2.22 -11.20 -13.71
N SER A 69 2.10 -12.52 -13.90
CA SER A 69 0.85 -13.25 -13.63
C SER A 69 0.47 -13.18 -12.15
N LYS A 70 1.43 -13.34 -11.24
CA LYS A 70 1.20 -13.26 -9.79
C LYS A 70 0.92 -11.83 -9.34
N VAL A 71 1.55 -10.82 -9.93
CA VAL A 71 1.20 -9.41 -9.69
C VAL A 71 -0.27 -9.18 -10.05
N ARG A 72 -0.69 -9.57 -11.25
CA ARG A 72 -2.09 -9.42 -11.71
C ARG A 72 -3.09 -10.14 -10.82
N SER A 73 -2.81 -11.40 -10.45
CA SER A 73 -3.70 -12.16 -9.57
C SER A 73 -3.78 -11.54 -8.18
N SER A 74 -2.66 -11.06 -7.64
CA SER A 74 -2.59 -10.41 -6.32
C SER A 74 -3.40 -9.11 -6.30
N LEU A 75 -3.26 -8.28 -7.33
CA LEU A 75 -4.04 -7.05 -7.48
C LEU A 75 -5.53 -7.34 -7.57
N LYS A 76 -5.92 -8.37 -8.33
CA LYS A 76 -7.31 -8.79 -8.44
C LYS A 76 -7.90 -9.22 -7.09
N GLU A 77 -7.18 -10.05 -6.33
CA GLU A 77 -7.61 -10.46 -4.98
C GLU A 77 -7.75 -9.27 -4.02
N LEU A 78 -6.86 -8.27 -4.13
CA LEU A 78 -6.89 -7.07 -3.30
C LEU A 78 -8.03 -6.11 -3.71
N GLU A 79 -8.30 -5.99 -5.02
CA GLU A 79 -9.44 -5.24 -5.59
C GLU A 79 -10.77 -5.84 -5.13
N GLU A 80 -10.92 -7.16 -5.17
CA GLU A 80 -12.12 -7.88 -4.71
C GLU A 80 -12.40 -7.67 -3.21
N LYS A 81 -11.37 -7.35 -2.43
CA LYS A 81 -11.47 -7.01 -0.99
C LYS A 81 -11.57 -5.51 -0.72
N GLU A 82 -11.75 -4.69 -1.75
CA GLU A 82 -11.84 -3.21 -1.67
C GLU A 82 -10.60 -2.53 -1.05
N ASN A 83 -9.45 -3.21 -1.05
CA ASN A 83 -8.20 -2.69 -0.49
C ASN A 83 -7.46 -1.75 -1.43
N LEU A 84 -7.94 -1.55 -2.66
CA LEU A 84 -7.26 -0.76 -3.69
C LEU A 84 -8.13 0.37 -4.23
N TYR A 85 -7.48 1.49 -4.53
CA TYR A 85 -7.99 2.50 -5.45
C TYR A 85 -7.35 2.28 -6.82
N ILE A 86 -8.16 2.33 -7.87
CA ILE A 86 -7.68 2.13 -9.24
C ILE A 86 -8.00 3.37 -10.06
N THR A 87 -6.96 4.04 -10.53
CA THR A 87 -7.06 5.16 -11.44
C THR A 87 -6.60 4.75 -12.85
N LYS A 88 -7.00 5.53 -13.85
CA LYS A 88 -6.57 5.32 -15.24
C LYS A 88 -5.68 6.47 -15.66
N ASP A 89 -4.53 6.12 -16.23
CA ASP A 89 -3.66 7.04 -16.95
C ASP A 89 -3.52 6.57 -18.40
N GLY A 90 -4.22 7.25 -19.30
CA GLY A 90 -4.40 6.83 -20.69
C GLY A 90 -4.99 5.42 -20.81
N ARG A 91 -4.15 4.46 -21.22
CA ARG A 91 -4.53 3.03 -21.34
C ARG A 91 -4.10 2.17 -20.15
N LYS A 92 -3.30 2.72 -19.24
CA LYS A 92 -2.76 2.01 -18.07
C LYS A 92 -3.70 2.16 -16.89
N LYS A 93 -3.77 1.11 -16.07
CA LYS A 93 -4.35 1.17 -14.72
C LYS A 93 -3.21 1.43 -13.75
N LEU A 94 -3.41 2.38 -12.84
CA LEU A 94 -2.54 2.66 -11.72
C LEU A 94 -3.25 2.24 -10.44
N TYR A 95 -2.51 1.60 -9.55
CA TYR A 95 -3.04 1.00 -8.34
C TYR A 95 -2.44 1.72 -7.12
N ASP A 96 -3.32 2.13 -6.22
CA ASP A 96 -3.01 2.66 -4.89
C ASP A 96 -3.75 1.85 -3.83
N VAL A 97 -3.30 1.96 -2.58
CA VAL A 97 -3.95 1.30 -1.45
C VAL A 97 -5.06 2.17 -0.87
N ASN A 98 -6.17 1.53 -0.53
CA ASN A 98 -7.21 2.12 0.30
C ASN A 98 -6.88 1.93 1.78
N LEU A 99 -6.11 2.87 2.35
CA LEU A 99 -5.70 2.85 3.76
C LEU A 99 -6.89 2.86 4.74
N ASP A 100 -8.01 3.50 4.36
CA ASP A 100 -9.23 3.53 5.17
C ASP A 100 -9.93 2.17 5.18
N ALA A 101 -9.95 1.44 4.06
CA ALA A 101 -10.46 0.07 4.05
C ALA A 101 -9.56 -0.86 4.85
N MET A 102 -8.24 -0.74 4.69
CA MET A 102 -7.27 -1.58 5.40
C MET A 102 -7.33 -1.41 6.92
N SER A 103 -7.48 -0.18 7.42
CA SER A 103 -7.58 0.08 8.87
C SER A 103 -8.82 -0.53 9.52
N LYS A 104 -9.92 -0.71 8.78
CA LYS A 104 -11.14 -1.35 9.30
C LYS A 104 -10.98 -2.85 9.56
N LEU A 105 -10.05 -3.51 8.86
CA LEU A 105 -9.77 -4.93 9.05
C LEU A 105 -9.15 -5.20 10.42
N ASP A 106 -8.43 -4.24 10.97
CA ASP A 106 -7.85 -4.33 12.31
C ASP A 106 -8.91 -4.18 13.42
N LEU A 107 -9.97 -3.42 13.16
CA LEU A 107 -11.08 -3.17 14.11
C LEU A 107 -12.09 -4.33 14.17
N GLN A 108 -12.13 -5.19 13.15
CA GLN A 108 -13.03 -6.35 13.12
C GLN A 108 -12.46 -7.58 13.84
N ASP A 109 -11.15 -7.62 14.08
CA ASP A 109 -10.48 -8.72 14.77
C ASP A 109 -10.58 -8.64 16.30
N GLY A 110 -11.11 -7.54 16.86
CA GLY A 110 -11.63 -7.52 18.23
C GLY A 110 -10.76 -8.21 19.28
N THR A 111 -9.44 -8.02 19.27
CA THR A 111 -8.63 -8.31 20.45
C THR A 111 -8.61 -7.06 21.30
N LEU A 112 -9.54 -7.04 22.26
CA LEU A 112 -9.38 -6.32 23.52
C LEU A 112 -7.96 -6.58 24.07
N THR A 113 -7.14 -5.55 24.11
CA THR A 113 -6.19 -5.31 25.21
C THR A 113 -6.11 -3.81 25.43
#